data_AF-A0A8H2WPE3-F1
#
_entry.id   AF-A0A8H2WPE3-F1
#
_cell.length_a   1.000
_cell.length_b   1.000
_cell.length_c   1.000
_cell.angle_alpha   90.00
_cell.angle_beta   90.00
_cell.angle_gamma   90.00
#
_symmetry.space_group_name_H-M   'P 1'
#
loop_
_entity.id
_entity.type
_entity.pdbx_description
1 polymer ?
#
loop_
_entity_poly.entity_id
_entity_poly.type
_entity_poly.pdbx_seq_one_letter_code
_entity_poly.pdbx_strand_id
1 'polypeptide(L)'
;ASVHRIVQLGESVAGLDIGINMFTHYVVAGLAARLEKHRVAVYERLISISNARAWLFDGSQFSQVLYRLWHGLGLGGAPVTWDDYVQSRRVVIPI
;
A
#
# COMPACT_ATOMS: atom_id res chain seq x y z
N ALA A 1 13.93 2.66 7.59
CA ALA A 1 14.72 3.36 6.56
C ALA A 1 14.13 3.17 5.16
N SER A 2 13.98 1.94 4.67
CA SER A 2 13.55 1.68 3.27
C SER A 2 12.12 2.14 2.93
N VAL A 3 11.14 1.88 3.80
CA VAL A 3 9.75 2.38 3.62
C VAL A 3 9.73 3.91 3.46
N HIS A 4 10.49 4.61 4.31
CA HIS A 4 10.60 6.06 4.24
C HIS A 4 11.21 6.53 2.90
N ARG A 5 12.25 5.86 2.40
CA ARG A 5 12.86 6.17 1.10
C ARG A 5 11.91 5.93 -0.06
N ILE A 6 11.10 4.86 -0.02
CA ILE A 6 10.08 4.59 -1.04
C ILE A 6 9.02 5.70 -1.04
N VAL A 7 8.56 6.13 0.14
CA VAL A 7 7.61 7.25 0.26
C VAL A 7 8.21 8.53 -0.31
N GLN A 8 9.44 8.89 0.06
CA GLN A 8 10.14 10.08 -0.46
C GLN A 8 10.35 10.05 -1.98
N LEU A 9 10.78 8.90 -2.51
CA LEU A 9 10.93 8.73 -3.97
C LEU A 9 9.59 8.93 -4.67
N GLY A 10 8.55 8.33 -4.11
CA GLY A 10 7.17 8.49 -4.57
C GLY A 10 6.69 9.94 -4.59
N GLU A 11 7.04 10.73 -3.58
CA GLU A 11 6.78 12.17 -3.55
C GLU A 11 7.51 12.91 -4.67
N SER A 12 8.78 12.57 -4.95
CA SER A 12 9.56 13.22 -6.00
C SER A 12 9.06 12.94 -7.42
N VAL A 13 8.36 11.83 -7.63
CA VAL A 13 7.79 11.46 -8.94
C VAL A 13 6.28 11.71 -9.03
N ALA A 14 5.71 12.35 -8.01
CA ALA A 14 4.29 12.67 -7.97
C ALA A 14 3.90 13.60 -9.14
N GLY A 15 2.86 13.21 -9.88
CA GLY A 15 2.38 13.98 -11.04
C GLY A 15 3.11 13.72 -12.35
N LEU A 16 4.13 12.84 -12.35
CA LEU A 16 4.74 12.31 -13.56
C LEU A 16 4.08 10.98 -13.93
N ASP A 17 4.02 10.67 -15.22
CA ASP A 17 3.54 9.36 -15.71
C ASP A 17 4.35 8.18 -15.15
N ILE A 18 5.64 8.41 -14.83
CA ILE A 18 6.52 7.43 -14.17
C ILE A 18 6.01 7.02 -12.78
N GLY A 19 5.17 7.84 -12.13
CA GLY A 19 4.56 7.54 -10.84
C GLY A 19 3.74 6.25 -10.83
N ILE A 20 3.22 5.81 -11.99
CA ILE A 20 2.51 4.54 -12.12
C ILE A 20 3.43 3.35 -11.81
N ASN A 21 4.72 3.42 -12.17
CA ASN A 21 5.71 2.37 -11.89
C ASN A 21 6.03 2.22 -10.39
N MET A 22 5.60 3.18 -9.56
CA MET A 22 5.76 3.11 -8.11
C MET A 22 4.71 2.21 -7.45
N PHE A 23 3.68 1.73 -8.17
CA PHE A 23 2.62 0.90 -7.60
C PHE A 23 3.16 -0.30 -6.79
N THR A 24 3.99 -1.13 -7.41
CA THR A 24 4.59 -2.30 -6.75
C THR A 24 5.45 -1.91 -5.55
N HIS A 25 6.12 -0.75 -5.61
CA HIS A 25 6.93 -0.24 -4.51
C HIS A 25 6.04 0.17 -3.32
N TYR A 26 4.90 0.81 -3.57
CA TYR A 26 3.92 1.15 -2.54
C TYR A 26 3.23 -0.08 -1.94
N VAL A 27 2.98 -1.12 -2.73
CA VAL A 27 2.49 -2.42 -2.24
C VAL A 27 3.44 -2.99 -1.19
N VAL A 28 4.73 -3.11 -1.53
CA VAL A 28 5.74 -3.65 -0.61
C VAL A 28 5.94 -2.73 0.59
N ALA A 29 5.98 -1.41 0.38
CA ALA A 29 6.14 -0.44 1.45
C ALA A 29 4.97 -0.46 2.42
N GLY A 30 3.73 -0.63 1.95
CA GLY A 30 2.54 -0.69 2.77
C GLY A 30 2.46 -1.94 3.64
N LEU A 31 2.88 -3.09 3.12
CA LEU A 31 3.03 -4.33 3.89
C LEU A 31 4.09 -4.18 4.99
N ALA A 32 5.20 -3.51 4.68
CA ALA A 32 6.30 -3.27 5.63
C ALA A 32 6.07 -2.04 6.55
N ALA A 33 5.00 -1.28 6.37
CA ALA A 33 4.77 -0.03 7.08
C ALA A 33 4.34 -0.27 8.54
N ARG A 34 5.23 0.10 9.47
CA ARG A 34 4.98 0.04 10.92
C ARG A 34 4.63 1.38 11.55
N LEU A 35 4.92 2.49 10.87
CA LEU A 35 4.61 3.83 11.36
C LEU A 35 3.36 4.35 10.66
N GLU A 36 2.42 4.91 11.42
CA GLU A 36 1.16 5.39 10.88
C GLU A 36 1.35 6.45 9.79
N LYS A 37 2.30 7.37 9.97
CA LYS A 37 2.65 8.36 8.94
C LYS A 37 3.03 7.74 7.58
N HIS A 38 3.67 6.57 7.58
CA HIS A 38 4.02 5.89 6.34
C HIS A 38 2.81 5.15 5.74
N ARG A 39 1.92 4.61 6.59
CA ARG A 39 0.68 3.97 6.16
C ARG A 39 -0.23 4.96 5.44
N VAL A 40 -0.44 6.13 6.03
CA VAL A 40 -1.20 7.23 5.42
C VAL A 40 -0.61 7.63 4.08
N ALA A 41 0.70 7.91 4.02
CA ALA A 41 1.35 8.31 2.78
C ALA A 41 1.26 7.23 1.68
N VAL A 42 1.42 5.95 2.04
CA VAL A 42 1.26 4.84 1.08
C VAL A 42 -0.19 4.73 0.61
N TYR A 43 -1.16 4.86 1.51
CA TYR A 43 -2.59 4.75 1.21
C TYR A 43 -3.06 5.80 0.22
N GLU A 44 -2.71 7.07 0.46
CA GLU A 44 -3.05 8.19 -0.44
C GLU A 44 -2.49 7.98 -1.84
N ARG A 45 -1.26 7.45 -1.93
CA ARG A 45 -0.60 7.18 -3.22
C ARG A 45 -1.26 6.03 -3.97
N LEU A 46 -1.61 4.95 -3.28
CA LEU A 46 -2.31 3.82 -3.89
C LEU A 46 -3.68 4.23 -4.45
N ILE A 47 -4.42 5.08 -3.74
CA ILE A 47 -5.68 5.64 -4.24
C ILE A 47 -5.44 6.54 -5.45
N SER A 48 -4.43 7.41 -5.40
CA SER A 48 -4.09 8.30 -6.51
C SER A 48 -3.73 7.52 -7.79
N ILE A 49 -2.98 6.42 -7.68
CA ILE A 49 -2.62 5.55 -8.81
C ILE A 49 -3.83 4.74 -9.30
N SER A 50 -4.74 4.35 -8.40
CA SER A 50 -5.97 3.62 -8.76
C SER A 50 -6.83 4.36 -9.77
N ASN A 51 -6.84 5.70 -9.73
CA ASN A 51 -7.58 6.52 -10.68
C ASN A 51 -6.90 6.60 -12.06
N ALA A 52 -5.62 6.23 -12.15
CA ALA A 52 -4.79 6.29 -13.34
C ALA A 52 -4.67 4.90 -14.01
N ARG A 53 -5.79 4.30 -14.43
CA ARG A 53 -5.93 3.18 -15.41
C ARG A 53 -4.75 2.18 -15.56
N ALA A 54 -4.09 1.74 -14.48
CA ALA A 54 -2.95 0.84 -14.55
C ALA A 54 -3.27 -0.56 -13.95
N TRP A 55 -3.46 -1.50 -14.88
CA TRP A 55 -3.30 -2.97 -14.87
C TRP A 55 -3.04 -3.81 -13.58
N LEU A 56 -3.53 -5.06 -13.68
CA LEU A 56 -3.42 -6.25 -12.80
C LEU A 56 -3.99 -6.17 -11.37
N PHE A 57 -3.97 -5.00 -10.72
CA PHE A 57 -4.55 -4.84 -9.38
C PHE A 57 -5.24 -3.49 -9.27
N ASP A 58 -6.53 -3.50 -8.93
CA ASP A 58 -7.26 -2.28 -8.60
C ASP A 58 -6.65 -1.69 -7.32
N GLY A 59 -5.98 -0.53 -7.46
CA GLY A 59 -5.30 0.14 -6.35
C GLY A 59 -6.24 0.45 -5.19
N SER A 60 -7.54 0.63 -5.46
CA SER A 60 -8.58 0.82 -4.45
C SER A 60 -8.88 -0.47 -3.67
N GLN A 61 -8.84 -1.63 -4.31
CA GLN A 61 -8.98 -2.91 -3.61
C GLN A 61 -7.74 -3.19 -2.75
N PHE A 62 -6.55 -2.94 -3.29
CA PHE A 62 -5.32 -3.17 -2.55
C PHE A 62 -5.18 -2.21 -1.35
N SER A 63 -5.57 -0.94 -1.49
CA SER A 63 -5.58 0.01 -0.38
C SER A 63 -6.53 -0.45 0.74
N GLN A 64 -7.69 -1.02 0.39
CA GLN A 64 -8.62 -1.63 1.36
C GLN A 64 -8.03 -2.86 2.06
N VAL A 65 -7.27 -3.71 1.35
CA VAL A 65 -6.55 -4.84 1.96
C VAL A 65 -5.56 -4.34 3.01
N LEU A 66 -4.75 -3.34 2.67
CA LEU A 66 -3.81 -2.75 3.61
C LEU A 66 -4.50 -2.07 4.79
N TYR A 67 -5.58 -1.34 4.55
CA TYR A 67 -6.36 -0.69 5.60
C TYR A 67 -6.81 -1.70 6.66
N ARG A 68 -7.41 -2.82 6.23
CA ARG A 68 -7.80 -3.92 7.13
C ARG A 68 -6.60 -4.52 7.86
N LEU A 69 -5.51 -4.77 7.16
CA LEU A 69 -4.31 -5.33 7.75
C LEU A 69 -3.75 -4.42 8.85
N TRP A 70 -3.71 -3.10 8.63
CA TRP A 70 -3.19 -2.11 9.58
C TRP A 70 -4.09 -1.88 10.79
N HIS A 71 -5.41 -1.98 10.61
CA HIS A 71 -6.40 -1.75 11.68
C HIS A 71 -6.77 -3.05 12.41
N GLY A 72 -6.35 -4.20 11.90
CA GLY A 72 -6.45 -5.51 12.55
C GLY A 72 -5.12 -5.95 13.14
N LEU A 73 -4.48 -6.93 12.52
CA LEU A 73 -3.28 -7.60 13.04
C LEU A 73 -2.06 -6.68 13.11
N GLY A 74 -1.99 -5.65 12.25
CA GLY A 74 -0.95 -4.63 12.24
C GLY A 74 -1.21 -3.44 13.16
N LEU A 75 -2.25 -3.48 14.03
CA LEU A 75 -2.59 -2.35 14.89
C LEU A 75 -1.39 -1.92 15.76
N GLY A 76 -1.20 -0.61 15.92
CA GLY A 76 -0.07 -0.07 16.68
C GLY A 76 1.31 -0.31 16.06
N GLY A 77 1.40 -0.70 14.78
CA GLY A 77 2.67 -0.97 14.12
C GLY A 77 3.23 -2.37 14.37
N ALA A 78 2.37 -3.29 14.83
CA ALA A 78 2.68 -4.69 14.96
C ALA A 78 3.18 -5.28 13.63
N PRO A 79 4.17 -6.20 13.66
CA PRO A 79 4.63 -6.88 12.47
C PRO A 79 3.50 -7.73 11.90
N VAL A 80 3.43 -7.79 10.57
CA VAL A 80 2.45 -8.58 9.83
C VAL A 80 3.16 -9.63 8.99
N THR A 81 2.57 -10.80 8.90
CA THR A 81 3.09 -11.94 8.14
C THR A 81 2.44 -12.05 6.77
N TRP A 82 2.97 -12.93 5.94
CA TRP A 82 2.33 -13.27 4.66
C TRP A 82 0.93 -13.87 4.84
N ASP A 83 0.71 -14.68 5.88
CA ASP A 83 -0.60 -15.26 6.15
C ASP A 83 -1.63 -14.17 6.51
N ASP A 84 -1.25 -13.21 7.36
CA ASP A 84 -2.09 -12.07 7.74
C ASP A 84 -2.55 -11.26 6.51
N TYR A 85 -1.64 -11.08 5.55
CA TYR A 85 -1.95 -10.47 4.26
C TYR A 85 -2.93 -11.32 3.44
N VAL A 86 -2.67 -12.62 3.30
CA VAL A 86 -3.54 -13.53 2.52
C VAL A 86 -4.96 -13.55 3.10
N GLN A 87 -5.10 -13.60 4.43
CA GLN A 87 -6.41 -13.52 5.08
C GLN A 87 -7.07 -12.17 4.81
N SER A 88 -6.36 -11.06 5.01
CA SER A 88 -6.90 -9.72 4.73
C SER A 88 -7.35 -9.56 3.28
N ARG A 89 -6.58 -10.10 2.33
CA ARG A 89 -6.91 -10.10 0.90
C ARG A 89 -8.18 -10.90 0.61
N ARG A 90 -8.33 -12.10 1.15
CA ARG A 90 -9.50 -12.96 0.91
C ARG A 90 -10.82 -12.29 1.28
N VAL A 91 -10.82 -11.44 2.31
CA VAL A 91 -12.04 -10.73 2.73
C VAL A 91 -12.38 -9.53 1.85
N VAL A 92 -11.41 -8.97 1.12
CA VAL A 92 -11.61 -7.79 0.23
C VAL A 92 -11.79 -8.20 -1.23
N ILE A 93 -10.99 -9.17 -1.68
CA ILE A 93 -10.96 -9.68 -3.05
C ILE A 93 -11.25 -11.19 -2.98
N PRO A 94 -12.54 -11.58 -2.86
CA PRO A 94 -12.92 -12.98 -2.91
C PRO A 94 -12.55 -13.57 -4.27
N ILE A 95 -12.07 -14.82 -4.27
CA ILE A 95 -11.74 -15.59 -5.47
C ILE A 95 -13.03 -16.16 -6.05
#